data_AF-A0A7K4MXJ1-F1
#
_entry.id   AF-A0A7K4MXJ1-F1
#
_cell.length_a   1.000
_cell.length_b   1.000
_cell.length_c   1.000
_cell.angle_alpha   90.00
_cell.angle_beta   90.00
_cell.angle_gamma   90.00
#
_symmetry.space_group_name_H-M   'P 1'
#
loop_
_entity.id
_entity.type
_entity.pdbx_description
1 polymer ?
#
loop_
_entity_poly.entity_id
_entity_poly.type
_entity_poly.pdbx_seq_one_letter_code
_entity_poly.pdbx_strand_id
1 'polypeptide(L)'
;MEIIMHRRIHIVWNEKMKSFKSLLTEIKPASEKEFLSEPGKLGDCFKVAGRSMLDLDDVNEKAGYKMVHALVYGEGKLKGRRYGHAFNILGNVVFDNSNGNKIMMRKANYFKQGKINPKEKGAYIEYSKLESMLKMGKHQHWGPWDLNEALEEELPDVKKEIGNKKMKISSKELKIIKNI
;
A
#
# COMPACT_ATOMS: atom_id res chain seq x y z
N MET A 1 15.45 18.27 41.22
CA MET A 1 16.31 17.53 40.27
C MET A 1 15.54 16.91 39.09
N GLU A 2 14.21 16.74 39.17
CA GLU A 2 13.40 16.10 38.10
C GLU A 2 13.11 16.95 36.85
N ILE A 3 13.08 18.28 36.98
CA ILE A 3 12.73 19.19 35.86
C ILE A 3 13.81 19.20 34.76
N ILE A 4 15.08 18.97 35.13
CA ILE A 4 16.22 19.00 34.20
C ILE A 4 16.30 17.70 33.38
N MET A 5 15.90 16.56 33.96
CA MET A 5 15.88 15.28 33.25
C MET A 5 14.80 15.26 32.16
N HIS A 6 13.59 15.74 32.45
CA HIS A 6 12.51 15.81 31.45
C HIS A 6 12.88 16.68 30.25
N ARG A 7 13.52 17.84 30.50
CA ARG A 7 13.94 18.75 29.44
C ARG A 7 15.03 18.15 28.56
N ARG A 8 15.98 17.39 29.15
CA ARG A 8 17.03 16.66 28.41
C ARG A 8 16.47 15.55 27.53
N ILE A 9 15.50 14.78 28.02
CA ILE A 9 14.87 13.70 27.23
C ILE A 9 14.14 14.29 26.02
N HIS A 10 13.40 15.39 26.20
CA HIS A 10 12.73 16.09 25.11
C HIS A 10 13.70 16.65 24.07
N ILE A 11 14.83 17.23 24.49
CA ILE A 11 15.84 17.78 23.59
C ILE A 11 16.49 16.68 22.75
N VAL A 12 16.92 15.58 23.38
CA VAL A 12 17.54 14.44 22.69
C VAL A 12 16.56 13.77 21.73
N TRP A 13 15.29 13.66 22.10
CA TRP A 13 14.25 13.13 21.20
C TRP A 13 14.04 14.04 20.00
N ASN A 14 14.01 15.37 20.20
CA ASN A 14 13.85 16.34 19.13
C ASN A 14 15.04 16.34 18.15
N GLU A 15 16.28 16.22 18.65
CA GLU A 15 17.48 16.11 17.81
C GLU A 15 17.51 14.80 17.02
N LYS A 16 17.17 13.67 17.65
CA LYS A 16 17.02 12.39 16.95
C LYS A 16 15.95 12.44 15.88
N MET A 17 14.82 13.09 16.15
CA MET A 17 13.73 13.26 15.18
C MET A 17 14.13 14.18 14.01
N LYS A 18 14.91 15.23 14.26
CA LYS A 18 15.46 16.08 13.19
C LYS A 18 16.45 15.32 12.30
N SER A 19 17.36 14.56 12.90
CA SER A 19 18.30 13.71 12.16
C SER A 19 17.57 12.62 11.37
N PHE A 20 16.55 12.00 11.97
CA PHE A 20 15.72 11.01 11.30
C PHE A 20 14.89 11.60 10.15
N LYS A 21 14.34 12.82 10.32
CA LYS A 21 13.68 13.55 9.22
C LYS A 21 14.65 13.87 8.09
N SER A 22 15.90 14.27 8.40
CA SER A 22 16.97 14.46 7.39
C SER A 22 17.24 13.16 6.63
N LEU A 23 17.38 12.05 7.36
CA LEU A 23 17.54 10.71 6.80
C LEU A 23 16.37 10.33 5.88
N LEU A 24 15.13 10.58 6.28
CA LEU A 24 13.94 10.33 5.47
C LEU A 24 13.87 11.21 4.22
N THR A 25 14.30 12.48 4.28
CA THR A 25 14.43 13.34 3.09
C THR A 25 15.57 12.92 2.18
N GLU A 26 16.59 12.25 2.72
CA GLU A 26 17.71 11.67 1.99
C GLU A 26 17.46 10.24 1.49
N ILE A 27 16.33 9.61 1.87
CA ILE A 27 15.84 8.41 1.19
C ILE A 27 15.57 8.81 -0.26
N LYS A 28 16.59 8.61 -1.10
CA LYS A 28 16.44 8.65 -2.54
C LYS A 28 15.34 7.67 -2.90
N PRO A 29 14.38 8.02 -3.77
CA PRO A 29 13.57 6.99 -4.39
C PRO A 29 14.55 5.97 -4.96
N ALA A 30 14.35 4.68 -4.66
CA ALA A 30 14.90 3.62 -5.51
C ALA A 30 14.63 4.05 -6.94
N SER A 31 15.69 4.05 -7.74
CA SER A 31 15.81 4.78 -9.00
C SER A 31 14.47 4.86 -9.77
N GLU A 32 14.16 6.01 -10.36
CA GLU A 32 12.91 6.23 -11.12
C GLU A 32 12.66 5.17 -12.23
N LYS A 33 13.67 4.37 -12.56
CA LYS A 33 13.60 3.20 -13.44
C LYS A 33 13.28 1.87 -12.74
N GLU A 34 13.66 1.63 -11.48
CA GLU A 34 13.25 0.42 -10.73
C GLU A 34 11.80 0.51 -10.24
N PHE A 35 11.25 1.72 -10.10
CA PHE A 35 9.83 1.92 -9.77
C PHE A 35 8.89 1.69 -10.97
N LEU A 36 9.42 1.55 -12.19
CA LEU A 36 8.64 1.47 -13.44
C LEU A 36 8.72 0.11 -14.17
N SER A 37 9.32 -0.91 -13.57
CA SER A 37 9.44 -2.22 -14.22
C SER A 37 8.87 -3.36 -13.37
N GLU A 38 7.56 -3.34 -13.16
CA GLU A 38 6.71 -4.52 -13.41
C GLU A 38 5.23 -4.08 -13.56
N PRO A 39 4.49 -4.64 -14.54
CA PRO A 39 3.22 -4.07 -14.99
C PRO A 39 2.09 -4.51 -14.05
N GLY A 40 1.81 -3.73 -13.00
CA GLY A 40 0.79 -4.13 -12.02
C GLY A 40 0.29 -3.12 -10.98
N LYS A 41 0.62 -1.82 -11.08
CA LYS A 41 -0.02 -0.70 -10.33
C LYS A 41 -0.02 -0.76 -8.79
N LEU A 42 1.15 -0.66 -8.16
CA LEU A 42 1.25 -0.05 -6.84
C LEU A 42 1.28 1.48 -7.04
N GLY A 43 0.10 2.10 -7.00
CA GLY A 43 -0.07 3.53 -7.20
C GLY A 43 0.75 4.36 -6.20
N ASP A 44 0.77 5.67 -6.39
CA ASP A 44 1.39 6.62 -5.45
C ASP A 44 0.76 6.63 -4.04
N CYS A 45 -0.23 5.77 -3.77
CA CYS A 45 -1.00 5.71 -2.52
C CYS A 45 -0.13 5.50 -1.28
N PHE A 46 0.81 4.55 -1.29
CA PHE A 46 1.74 4.32 -0.17
C PHE A 46 2.61 5.54 0.11
N LYS A 47 3.14 6.15 -0.95
CA LYS A 47 3.97 7.35 -0.86
C LYS A 47 3.18 8.56 -0.35
N VAL A 48 1.98 8.77 -0.87
CA VAL A 48 1.10 9.88 -0.47
C VAL A 48 0.66 9.72 0.98
N ALA A 49 0.21 8.51 1.36
CA ALA A 49 -0.24 8.24 2.72
C ALA A 49 0.91 8.36 3.74
N GLY A 50 2.09 7.84 3.39
CA GLY A 50 3.29 7.94 4.23
C GLY A 50 3.81 9.37 4.36
N ARG A 51 3.82 10.16 3.27
CA ARG A 51 4.15 11.60 3.33
C ARG A 51 3.21 12.35 4.25
N SER A 52 1.91 12.04 4.20
CA SER A 52 0.94 12.65 5.12
C SER A 52 1.27 12.38 6.59
N MET A 53 1.96 11.28 6.92
CA MET A 53 2.42 11.01 8.28
C MET A 53 3.69 11.81 8.65
N LEU A 54 4.57 12.07 7.69
CA LEU A 54 5.79 12.87 7.90
C LEU A 54 5.48 14.33 8.19
N ASP A 55 4.50 14.87 7.44
CA ASP A 55 4.05 16.26 7.54
C ASP A 55 2.93 16.45 8.56
N LEU A 56 2.56 15.38 9.29
CA LEU A 56 1.48 15.40 10.26
C LEU A 56 1.79 16.35 11.44
N ASP A 57 0.92 17.31 11.67
CA ASP A 57 0.99 18.21 12.82
C ASP A 57 0.58 17.53 14.14
N ASP A 58 1.00 18.12 15.26
CA ASP A 58 0.75 17.59 16.60
C ASP A 58 -0.75 17.55 16.97
N VAL A 59 -1.58 18.38 16.35
CA VAL A 59 -3.02 18.44 16.63
C VAL A 59 -3.70 17.21 16.04
N ASN A 60 -3.44 16.91 14.77
CA ASN A 60 -3.95 15.75 14.08
C ASN A 60 -3.36 14.44 14.63
N GLU A 61 -2.08 14.45 15.01
CA GLU A 61 -1.46 13.32 15.72
C GLU A 61 -2.19 13.01 17.03
N LYS A 62 -2.44 14.02 17.87
CA LYS A 62 -3.20 13.86 19.13
C LYS A 62 -4.66 13.48 18.91
N ALA A 63 -5.26 13.92 17.79
CA ALA A 63 -6.61 13.54 17.42
C ALA A 63 -6.72 12.09 16.91
N GLY A 64 -5.59 11.37 16.79
CA GLY A 64 -5.56 9.96 16.42
C GLY A 64 -5.50 9.72 14.91
N TYR A 65 -4.83 10.61 14.16
CA TYR A 65 -4.57 10.41 12.75
C TYR A 65 -3.64 9.20 12.53
N LYS A 66 -4.05 8.30 11.66
CA LYS A 66 -3.33 7.04 11.39
C LYS A 66 -3.16 6.81 9.91
N MET A 67 -2.11 6.08 9.56
CA MET A 67 -1.94 5.47 8.25
C MET A 67 -2.52 4.06 8.27
N VAL A 68 -3.08 3.63 7.16
CA VAL A 68 -3.68 2.31 7.02
C VAL A 68 -3.13 1.65 5.77
N HIS A 69 -2.67 0.42 5.90
CA HIS A 69 -2.46 -0.49 4.78
C HIS A 69 -3.58 -1.53 4.79
N ALA A 70 -4.25 -1.71 3.66
CA ALA A 70 -5.35 -2.65 3.55
C ALA A 70 -5.40 -3.30 2.16
N LEU A 71 -5.89 -4.53 2.11
CA LEU A 71 -6.27 -5.16 0.85
C LEU A 71 -7.65 -4.69 0.43
N VAL A 72 -7.73 -4.10 -0.75
CA VAL A 72 -8.98 -3.53 -1.31
C VAL A 72 -9.35 -4.26 -2.58
N TYR A 73 -10.65 -4.39 -2.83
CA TYR A 73 -11.14 -4.84 -4.12
C TYR A 73 -11.28 -3.65 -5.06
N GLY A 74 -10.65 -3.76 -6.22
CA GLY A 74 -10.71 -2.73 -7.24
C GLY A 74 -12.10 -2.60 -7.87
N GLU A 75 -12.38 -1.41 -8.41
CA GLU A 75 -13.57 -1.14 -9.21
C GLU A 75 -13.22 -0.93 -10.69
N GLY A 76 -14.22 -0.97 -11.56
CA GLY A 76 -14.04 -0.76 -13.01
C GLY A 76 -13.09 -1.80 -13.64
N LYS A 77 -11.94 -1.33 -14.17
CA LYS A 77 -10.94 -2.19 -14.82
C LYS A 77 -10.22 -3.14 -13.86
N LEU A 78 -10.26 -2.85 -12.55
CA LEU A 78 -9.69 -3.67 -11.49
C LEU A 78 -10.75 -4.52 -10.78
N LYS A 79 -11.98 -4.57 -11.31
CA LYS A 79 -13.08 -5.34 -10.71
C LYS A 79 -12.70 -6.81 -10.60
N GLY A 80 -12.77 -7.33 -9.37
CA GLY A 80 -12.42 -8.71 -9.06
C GLY A 80 -10.93 -8.95 -8.83
N ARG A 81 -10.09 -7.90 -8.82
CA ARG A 81 -8.73 -7.95 -8.29
C ARG A 81 -8.71 -7.46 -6.87
N ARG A 82 -7.89 -8.10 -6.05
CA ARG A 82 -7.60 -7.68 -4.68
C ARG A 82 -6.14 -7.31 -4.58
N TYR A 83 -5.85 -6.08 -4.16
CA TYR A 83 -4.50 -5.53 -4.13
C TYR A 83 -4.26 -4.67 -2.89
N GLY A 84 -2.99 -4.49 -2.51
CA GLY A 84 -2.58 -3.60 -1.43
C GLY A 84 -2.83 -2.12 -1.74
N HIS A 85 -3.48 -1.43 -0.79
CA HIS A 85 -3.73 0.01 -0.87
C HIS A 85 -3.40 0.70 0.45
N ALA A 86 -3.02 1.97 0.37
CA ALA A 86 -2.71 2.79 1.52
C ALA A 86 -3.51 4.10 1.53
N PHE A 87 -4.01 4.46 2.70
CA PHE A 87 -4.77 5.69 2.93
C PHE A 87 -4.62 6.11 4.40
N ASN A 88 -5.10 7.30 4.74
CA ASN A 88 -5.07 7.78 6.12
C ASN A 88 -6.47 7.86 6.71
N ILE A 89 -6.58 7.79 8.03
CA ILE A 89 -7.84 7.91 8.76
C ILE A 89 -7.71 8.87 9.94
N LEU A 90 -8.79 9.59 10.21
CA LEU A 90 -8.99 10.34 11.45
C LEU A 90 -10.39 10.07 11.97
N GLY A 91 -10.50 9.33 13.08
CA GLY A 91 -11.78 8.86 13.60
C GLY A 91 -12.59 8.10 12.55
N ASN A 92 -13.74 8.66 12.14
CA ASN A 92 -14.68 8.06 11.19
C ASN A 92 -14.52 8.59 9.75
N VAL A 93 -13.43 9.28 9.44
CA VAL A 93 -13.14 9.85 8.12
C VAL A 93 -11.90 9.20 7.52
N VAL A 94 -11.97 8.87 6.24
CA VAL A 94 -10.87 8.37 5.41
C VAL A 94 -10.41 9.50 4.49
N PHE A 95 -9.10 9.64 4.38
CA PHE A 95 -8.40 10.52 3.44
C PHE A 95 -7.58 9.67 2.49
N ASP A 96 -7.94 9.70 1.22
CA ASP A 96 -7.22 9.01 0.16
C ASP A 96 -6.93 10.02 -0.96
N ASN A 97 -5.70 10.54 -0.93
CA ASN A 97 -5.21 11.55 -1.86
C ASN A 97 -4.37 10.93 -3.00
N SER A 98 -4.53 9.63 -3.24
CA SER A 98 -3.76 8.89 -4.25
C SER A 98 -4.30 9.13 -5.67
N ASN A 99 -3.47 8.84 -6.67
CA ASN A 99 -3.77 8.87 -8.09
C ASN A 99 -4.31 10.23 -8.57
N GLY A 100 -3.82 11.33 -7.97
CA GLY A 100 -4.27 12.69 -8.25
C GLY A 100 -5.67 13.04 -7.72
N ASN A 101 -6.31 12.13 -6.99
CA ASN A 101 -7.60 12.38 -6.35
C ASN A 101 -7.44 13.05 -4.99
N LYS A 102 -8.55 13.59 -4.47
CA LYS A 102 -8.67 14.08 -3.09
C LYS A 102 -9.95 13.54 -2.48
N ILE A 103 -9.92 12.27 -2.09
CA ILE A 103 -11.09 11.60 -1.52
C ILE A 103 -11.11 11.86 -0.02
N MET A 104 -12.21 12.44 0.45
CA MET A 104 -12.55 12.54 1.85
C MET A 104 -13.94 11.96 2.05
N MET A 105 -14.05 10.85 2.78
CA MET A 105 -15.36 10.22 3.00
C MET A 105 -15.46 9.48 4.32
N ARG A 106 -16.70 9.11 4.69
CA ARG A 106 -16.96 8.30 5.88
C ARG A 106 -16.32 6.92 5.75
N LYS A 107 -15.65 6.47 6.82
CA LYS A 107 -14.99 5.15 6.93
C LYS A 107 -15.91 4.01 6.49
N ALA A 108 -17.16 4.01 6.95
CA ALA A 108 -18.15 2.99 6.60
C ALA A 108 -18.39 2.88 5.09
N ASN A 109 -18.52 4.02 4.39
CA ASN A 109 -18.77 4.03 2.95
C ASN A 109 -17.53 3.57 2.17
N TYR A 110 -16.36 4.10 2.55
CA TYR A 110 -15.09 3.72 1.93
C TYR A 110 -14.83 2.21 2.07
N PHE A 111 -15.08 1.66 3.26
CA PHE A 111 -14.80 0.26 3.56
C PHE A 111 -15.78 -0.65 2.84
N LYS A 112 -17.06 -0.22 2.74
CA LYS A 112 -18.06 -0.93 1.94
C LYS A 112 -17.69 -0.95 0.45
N GLN A 113 -17.24 0.18 -0.10
CA GLN A 113 -16.85 0.29 -1.51
C GLN A 113 -15.63 -0.58 -1.84
N GLY A 114 -14.56 -0.46 -1.05
CA GLY A 114 -13.34 -1.27 -1.22
C GLY A 114 -13.44 -2.70 -0.68
N LYS A 115 -14.61 -3.10 -0.15
CA LYS A 115 -14.83 -4.38 0.57
C LYS A 115 -13.76 -4.68 1.63
N ILE A 116 -13.35 -3.65 2.36
CA ILE A 116 -12.32 -3.74 3.39
C ILE A 116 -12.93 -4.37 4.64
N ASN A 117 -12.30 -5.44 5.14
CA ASN A 117 -12.66 -6.05 6.40
C ASN A 117 -11.56 -5.86 7.46
N PRO A 118 -11.72 -4.93 8.42
CA PRO A 118 -10.71 -4.69 9.46
C PRO A 118 -10.46 -5.87 10.39
N LYS A 119 -11.36 -6.88 10.40
CA LYS A 119 -11.22 -8.08 11.23
C LYS A 119 -10.46 -9.20 10.52
N GLU A 120 -10.18 -9.05 9.23
CA GLU A 120 -9.44 -10.05 8.46
C GLU A 120 -7.95 -9.93 8.76
N LYS A 121 -7.39 -10.98 9.37
CA LYS A 121 -5.99 -11.00 9.80
C LYS A 121 -5.06 -10.87 8.59
N GLY A 122 -4.15 -9.89 8.64
CA GLY A 122 -3.17 -9.65 7.58
C GLY A 122 -3.70 -8.85 6.39
N ALA A 123 -4.99 -8.55 6.32
CA ALA A 123 -5.59 -7.75 5.24
C ALA A 123 -5.82 -6.29 5.63
N TYR A 124 -5.60 -5.92 6.89
CA TYR A 124 -5.82 -4.57 7.41
C TYR A 124 -4.88 -4.29 8.59
N ILE A 125 -4.06 -3.24 8.46
CA ILE A 125 -3.14 -2.79 9.51
C ILE A 125 -3.23 -1.28 9.61
N GLU A 126 -3.35 -0.77 10.84
CA GLU A 126 -3.26 0.66 11.13
C GLU A 126 -1.90 0.96 11.80
N TYR A 127 -1.35 2.13 11.50
CA TYR A 127 -0.10 2.61 12.06
C TYR A 127 -0.28 4.03 12.60
N SER A 128 0.20 4.26 13.81
CA SER A 128 0.45 5.61 14.33
C SER A 128 1.57 6.29 13.54
N LYS A 129 1.75 7.60 13.77
CA LYS A 129 2.86 8.37 13.18
C LYS A 129 4.22 7.74 13.49
N LEU A 130 4.47 7.44 14.77
CA LEU A 130 5.73 6.85 15.20
C LEU A 130 5.97 5.48 14.56
N GLU A 131 4.96 4.61 14.53
CA GLU A 131 5.08 3.29 13.90
C GLU A 131 5.35 3.41 12.40
N SER A 132 4.62 4.28 11.71
CA SER A 132 4.82 4.54 10.28
C SER A 132 6.24 5.02 10.01
N MET A 133 6.74 5.94 10.83
CA MET A 133 8.10 6.47 10.73
C MET A 133 9.16 5.39 10.98
N LEU A 134 9.02 4.59 12.03
CA LEU A 134 9.92 3.47 12.30
C LEU A 134 9.95 2.45 11.17
N LYS A 135 8.79 2.12 10.60
CA LYS A 135 8.68 1.20 9.47
C LYS A 135 9.33 1.76 8.21
N MET A 136 9.05 3.02 7.86
CA MET A 136 9.71 3.69 6.73
C MET A 136 11.23 3.72 6.88
N GLY A 137 11.74 4.07 8.07
CA GLY A 137 13.18 4.10 8.32
C GLY A 137 13.83 2.71 8.29
N LYS A 138 13.16 1.70 8.85
CA LYS A 138 13.67 0.31 8.88
C LYS A 138 13.70 -0.32 7.50
N HIS A 139 12.63 -0.15 6.73
CA HIS A 139 12.44 -0.84 5.46
C HIS A 139 12.91 -0.02 4.26
N GLN A 140 13.11 1.29 4.42
CA GLN A 140 13.53 2.20 3.34
C GLN A 140 12.57 2.25 2.12
N HIS A 141 11.31 1.82 2.30
CA HIS A 141 10.22 1.98 1.33
C HIS A 141 8.90 2.30 2.07
N TRP A 142 7.90 2.78 1.33
CA TRP A 142 6.62 3.30 1.87
C TRP A 142 5.60 2.22 2.26
N GLY A 143 5.94 0.95 2.11
CA GLY A 143 5.04 -0.19 2.28
C GLY A 143 4.78 -0.94 0.97
N PRO A 144 3.88 -1.94 1.01
CA PRO A 144 3.31 -2.53 2.22
C PRO A 144 4.38 -3.23 3.08
N TRP A 145 4.17 -3.35 4.40
CA TRP A 145 5.17 -3.97 5.30
C TRP A 145 4.64 -5.19 6.05
N ASP A 146 3.39 -5.12 6.52
CA ASP A 146 2.78 -6.15 7.36
C ASP A 146 1.49 -6.72 6.73
N LEU A 147 1.18 -6.36 5.48
CA LEU A 147 0.09 -7.00 4.74
C LEU A 147 0.49 -8.41 4.34
N ASN A 148 -0.46 -9.33 4.40
CA ASN A 148 -0.28 -10.67 3.90
C ASN A 148 -0.55 -10.70 2.39
N GLU A 149 0.52 -10.57 1.62
CA GLU A 149 0.49 -10.59 0.15
C GLU A 149 -0.12 -11.88 -0.43
N ALA A 150 -0.10 -13.00 0.31
CA ALA A 150 -0.75 -14.24 -0.12
C ALA A 150 -2.29 -14.15 -0.20
N LEU A 151 -2.89 -13.10 0.38
CA LEU A 151 -4.32 -12.81 0.27
C LEU A 151 -4.63 -11.93 -0.96
N GLU A 152 -3.63 -11.49 -1.71
CA GLU A 152 -3.84 -10.74 -2.95
C GLU A 152 -4.38 -11.67 -4.05
N GLU A 153 -5.29 -11.12 -4.85
CA GLU A 153 -5.93 -11.84 -5.95
C GLU A 153 -5.52 -11.14 -7.26
N GLU A 154 -4.50 -11.69 -7.90
CA GLU A 154 -4.09 -11.29 -9.24
C GLU A 154 -4.96 -12.00 -10.28
N LEU A 155 -5.80 -11.25 -11.00
CA LEU A 155 -6.33 -11.76 -12.26
C LEU A 155 -5.19 -11.71 -13.28
N PRO A 156 -4.87 -12.82 -13.96
CA PRO A 156 -3.77 -12.83 -14.93
C PRO A 156 -3.96 -11.70 -15.95
N ASP A 157 -2.96 -10.83 -16.05
CA ASP A 157 -2.95 -9.69 -16.99
C ASP A 157 -3.01 -10.13 -18.45
N VAL A 158 -2.60 -11.36 -18.70
CA VAL A 158 -2.70 -11.97 -20.02
C VAL A 158 -4.16 -12.36 -20.24
N LYS A 159 -4.85 -11.66 -21.15
CA LYS A 159 -5.88 -12.31 -21.95
C LYS A 159 -5.20 -13.56 -22.52
N LYS A 160 -5.44 -14.74 -21.95
CA LYS A 160 -5.02 -15.98 -22.60
C LYS A 160 -5.59 -15.91 -24.00
N GLU A 161 -4.75 -15.81 -25.02
CA GLU A 161 -5.18 -16.00 -26.39
C GLU A 161 -5.78 -17.41 -26.45
N ILE A 162 -7.12 -17.48 -26.45
CA ILE A 162 -7.86 -18.71 -26.72
C ILE A 162 -7.57 -19.03 -28.19
N GLY A 163 -6.47 -19.75 -28.47
CA GLY A 163 -6.13 -20.11 -29.85
C GLY A 163 -4.73 -20.65 -30.11
N ASN A 164 -3.71 -20.26 -29.36
CA ASN A 164 -2.32 -20.51 -29.79
C ASN A 164 -1.58 -21.67 -29.07
N LYS A 165 -2.29 -22.55 -28.36
CA LYS A 165 -1.66 -23.81 -27.94
C LYS A 165 -1.64 -24.75 -29.14
N LYS A 166 -0.54 -24.75 -29.91
CA LYS A 166 -0.27 -25.78 -30.92
C LYS A 166 -0.21 -27.14 -30.23
N MET A 167 -1.34 -27.82 -30.15
CA MET A 167 -1.40 -29.21 -29.72
C MET A 167 -0.78 -30.05 -30.83
N LYS A 168 0.30 -30.77 -30.51
CA LYS A 168 0.81 -31.82 -31.40
C LYS A 168 -0.24 -32.92 -31.44
N ILE A 169 -0.97 -32.99 -32.54
CA ILE A 169 -1.83 -34.14 -32.86
C ILE A 169 -0.90 -35.31 -33.16
N SER A 170 -1.22 -36.49 -32.62
CA SER A 170 -0.41 -37.67 -32.88
C SER A 170 -0.54 -38.08 -34.36
N SER A 171 0.52 -38.65 -34.94
CA SER A 171 0.50 -39.13 -36.33
C SER A 171 -0.60 -40.17 -36.59
N LYS A 172 -1.11 -40.81 -35.54
CA LYS A 172 -2.20 -41.79 -35.59
C LYS A 172 -3.55 -41.11 -35.81
N GLU A 173 -3.82 -40.01 -35.11
CA GLU A 173 -5.03 -39.19 -35.27
C GLU A 173 -5.06 -38.46 -36.61
N LEU A 174 -3.92 -37.97 -37.11
CA LEU A 174 -3.81 -37.35 -38.43
C LEU A 174 -4.15 -38.31 -39.58
N LYS A 175 -3.83 -39.60 -39.44
CA LYS A 175 -4.15 -40.62 -40.46
C LYS A 175 -5.64 -40.96 -40.50
N ILE A 176 -6.34 -40.85 -39.38
CA ILE A 176 -7.79 -41.07 -39.31
C ILE A 176 -8.53 -39.94 -40.04
N ILE A 177 -8.08 -38.69 -39.87
CA ILE A 177 -8.71 -37.52 -40.50
C ILE A 177 -8.46 -37.46 -42.01
N LYS A 178 -7.32 -37.95 -42.49
CA LYS A 178 -6.99 -37.97 -43.94
C LYS A 178 -7.69 -39.07 -44.74
N ASN A 179 -8.35 -40.01 -44.08
CA ASN A 179 -9.06 -41.12 -44.71
C ASN A 179 -10.59 -40.96 -44.67
N ILE A 180 -11.09 -39.73 -44.44
CA ILE A 180 -12.47 -39.31 -44.68
C ILE A 180 -12.47 -38.52 -45.98
#